data_AF-A0A674K376-F1
#
_entry.id   AF-A0A674K376-F1
#
_cell.length_a   1.000
_cell.length_b   1.000
_cell.length_c   1.000
_cell.angle_alpha   90.00
_cell.angle_beta   90.00
_cell.angle_gamma   90.00
#
_symmetry.space_group_name_H-M   'P 1'
#
loop_
_entity.id
_entity.type
_entity.pdbx_description
1 polymer ?
#
loop_
_entity_poly.entity_id
_entity_poly.type
_entity_poly.pdbx_seq_one_letter_code
_entity_poly.pdbx_strand_id
1 'polypeptide(L)'
;MAKRVAVIGSGVSGLTSIKCCLDEGLQPTCFERSNDIGGLWRFKEKVEEGRASIYQSVFTNSSKEMSCFSDFPMPEHFPNFLHNTRFLEYLKLYAKRFDLLKYIRFKIIFLVDQLQLVRETCFRASIEEELCINSKACVSHQQKLVQ
;
A
#
# COMPACT_ATOMS: atom_id res chain seq x y z
N MET A 1 -11.01 24.16 -4.46
CA MET A 1 -11.35 22.91 -3.74
C MET A 1 -10.17 21.95 -3.87
N ALA A 2 -9.84 21.22 -2.81
CA ALA A 2 -8.80 20.18 -2.88
C ALA A 2 -9.29 19.02 -3.75
N LYS A 3 -8.40 18.42 -4.55
CA LYS A 3 -8.76 17.29 -5.42
C LYS A 3 -8.87 16.01 -4.58
N ARG A 4 -9.92 15.22 -4.84
CA ARG A 4 -10.12 13.91 -4.23
C ARG A 4 -9.31 12.85 -4.97
N VAL A 5 -8.65 11.97 -4.22
CA VAL A 5 -7.79 10.92 -4.76
C VAL A 5 -8.23 9.56 -4.25
N ALA A 6 -8.47 8.62 -5.17
CA ALA A 6 -8.70 7.22 -4.82
C ALA A 6 -7.37 6.46 -4.80
N VAL A 7 -7.09 5.76 -3.70
CA VAL A 7 -5.92 4.88 -3.53
C VAL A 7 -6.42 3.44 -3.38
N ILE A 8 -5.90 2.52 -4.20
CA ILE A 8 -6.31 1.11 -4.17
C ILE A 8 -5.25 0.25 -3.48
N GLY A 9 -5.63 -0.36 -2.35
CA GLY A 9 -4.77 -1.18 -1.50
C GLY A 9 -4.00 -0.37 -0.46
N SER A 10 -3.76 -1.00 0.70
CA SER A 10 -3.05 -0.42 1.87
C SER A 10 -1.77 -1.20 2.23
N GLY A 11 -1.09 -1.72 1.19
CA GLY A 11 0.29 -2.20 1.30
C GLY A 11 1.30 -1.07 1.42
N VAL A 12 2.59 -1.38 1.27
CA VAL A 12 3.70 -0.39 1.33
C VAL A 12 3.40 0.83 0.45
N SER A 13 3.08 0.57 -0.83
CA SER A 13 2.79 1.60 -1.83
C SER A 13 1.49 2.38 -1.56
N GLY A 14 0.47 1.73 -0.99
CA GLY A 14 -0.77 2.37 -0.60
C GLY A 14 -0.57 3.40 0.51
N LEU A 15 0.15 3.00 1.56
CA LEU A 15 0.47 3.89 2.69
C LEU A 15 1.27 5.11 2.24
N THR A 16 2.31 4.93 1.41
CA THR A 16 3.07 6.06 0.87
C THR A 16 2.23 6.93 -0.05
N SER A 17 1.31 6.35 -0.83
CA SER A 17 0.42 7.12 -1.71
C SER A 17 -0.51 8.03 -0.92
N ILE A 18 -1.09 7.53 0.18
CA ILE A 18 -1.89 8.37 1.10
C ILE A 18 -1.02 9.50 1.64
N LYS A 19 0.18 9.18 2.16
CA LYS A 19 1.08 10.17 2.74
C LYS A 19 1.46 11.27 1.74
N CYS A 20 1.88 10.90 0.53
CA CYS A 20 2.22 11.86 -0.51
C CYS A 20 1.02 12.73 -0.92
N CYS A 21 -0.20 12.17 -0.96
CA CYS A 21 -1.40 12.97 -1.21
C CYS A 21 -1.60 14.03 -0.14
N LEU A 22 -1.38 13.69 1.14
CA LEU A 22 -1.53 14.64 2.24
C LEU A 22 -0.47 15.74 2.20
N ASP A 23 0.78 15.40 1.87
CA ASP A 23 1.86 16.40 1.72
C ASP A 23 1.54 17.43 0.63
N GLU A 24 0.91 16.99 -0.46
CA GLU A 24 0.50 17.83 -1.60
C GLU A 24 -0.86 18.53 -1.38
N GLY A 25 -1.45 18.43 -0.19
CA GLY A 25 -2.73 19.06 0.15
C GLY A 25 -3.95 18.44 -0.57
N LEU A 26 -3.84 17.20 -1.03
CA LEU A 26 -4.92 16.42 -1.64
C LEU A 26 -5.76 15.70 -0.57
N GLN A 27 -6.91 15.17 -0.98
CA GLN A 27 -7.83 14.44 -0.10
C GLN A 27 -7.89 12.96 -0.50
N PRO A 28 -7.02 12.08 0.04
CA PRO A 28 -7.02 10.67 -0.30
C PRO A 28 -8.15 9.90 0.39
N THR A 29 -8.73 8.94 -0.32
CA THR A 29 -9.51 7.84 0.23
C THR A 29 -8.90 6.53 -0.26
N CYS A 30 -8.46 5.69 0.67
CA CYS A 30 -7.87 4.40 0.38
C CYS A 30 -8.88 3.27 0.58
N PHE A 31 -8.95 2.35 -0.37
CA PHE A 31 -9.81 1.18 -0.33
C PHE A 31 -8.94 -0.07 -0.19
N GLU A 32 -9.14 -0.82 0.89
CA GLU A 32 -8.42 -2.05 1.18
C GLU A 32 -9.40 -3.23 1.22
N ARG A 33 -9.10 -4.27 0.45
CA ARG A 33 -9.94 -5.47 0.38
C ARG A 33 -9.94 -6.28 1.68
N SER A 34 -8.84 -6.25 2.41
CA SER A 34 -8.67 -6.99 3.64
C SER A 34 -9.07 -6.16 4.87
N ASN A 35 -8.86 -6.72 6.06
CA ASN A 35 -9.27 -6.12 7.33
C ASN A 35 -8.14 -5.40 8.09
N ASP A 36 -6.95 -5.28 7.49
CA ASP A 36 -5.79 -4.61 8.10
C ASP A 36 -4.88 -4.11 6.96
N ILE A 37 -3.86 -3.33 7.31
CA ILE A 37 -2.84 -2.84 6.39
C ILE A 37 -1.72 -3.87 6.16
N GLY A 38 -0.75 -3.50 5.31
CA GLY A 38 0.53 -4.19 5.16
C GLY A 38 0.63 -5.11 3.95
N GLY A 39 -0.49 -5.47 3.33
CA GLY A 39 -0.52 -6.22 2.07
C GLY A 39 0.32 -7.51 2.15
N LEU A 40 1.35 -7.60 1.31
CA LEU A 40 2.29 -8.74 1.24
C LEU A 40 2.92 -9.09 2.59
N TRP A 41 3.33 -8.08 3.37
CA TRP A 41 4.09 -8.27 4.61
C TRP A 41 3.25 -8.78 5.78
N ARG A 42 1.93 -8.85 5.61
CA ARG A 42 1.04 -9.48 6.58
C ARG A 42 0.88 -10.97 6.24
N PHE A 43 1.74 -11.79 6.84
CA PHE A 43 1.63 -13.25 6.73
C PHE A 43 0.24 -13.75 7.16
N LYS A 44 -0.30 -14.71 6.40
CA LYS A 44 -1.47 -15.52 6.77
C LYS A 44 -1.20 -16.96 6.34
N GLU A 45 -1.61 -17.92 7.16
CA GLU A 45 -1.45 -19.35 6.86
C GLU A 45 -2.25 -19.77 5.62
N LYS A 46 -3.45 -19.21 5.44
CA LYS A 46 -4.29 -19.43 4.27
C LYS A 46 -4.06 -18.34 3.23
N VAL A 47 -3.85 -18.77 1.99
CA VAL A 47 -3.76 -17.87 0.82
C VAL A 47 -5.13 -17.23 0.60
N GLU A 48 -5.15 -15.91 0.45
CA GLU A 48 -6.35 -15.15 0.13
C GLU A 48 -6.31 -14.76 -1.35
N GLU A 49 -7.36 -15.08 -2.11
CA GLU A 49 -7.42 -14.73 -3.52
C GLU A 49 -7.24 -13.23 -3.76
N GLY A 50 -6.43 -12.87 -4.76
CA GLY A 50 -6.09 -11.48 -5.09
C GLY A 50 -5.44 -10.69 -3.96
N ARG A 51 -4.73 -11.36 -3.06
CA ARG A 51 -3.71 -10.78 -2.17
C ARG A 51 -2.44 -11.61 -2.28
N ALA A 52 -1.30 -10.95 -2.34
CA ALA A 52 -0.04 -11.67 -2.34
C ALA A 52 0.19 -12.38 -1.00
N SER A 53 0.79 -13.56 -1.07
CA SER A 53 1.10 -14.38 0.09
C SER A 53 2.61 -14.57 0.20
N ILE A 54 3.08 -14.74 1.43
CA ILE A 54 4.46 -15.06 1.77
C ILE A 54 4.46 -16.31 2.65
N TYR A 55 5.59 -17.02 2.70
CA TYR A 55 5.79 -18.07 3.69
C TYR A 55 6.19 -17.47 5.05
N GLN A 56 5.96 -18.24 6.11
CA GLN A 56 6.06 -17.77 7.49
C GLN A 56 7.44 -17.18 7.82
N SER A 57 8.51 -17.81 7.36
CA SER A 57 9.91 -17.47 7.69
C SER A 57 10.53 -16.41 6.77
N VAL A 58 9.74 -15.63 6.03
CA VAL A 58 10.27 -14.57 5.15
C VAL A 58 11.03 -13.51 5.97
N PHE A 59 12.23 -13.19 5.48
CA PHE A 59 13.01 -12.01 5.85
C PHE A 59 13.17 -11.07 4.66
N THR A 60 13.37 -9.78 4.94
CA THR A 60 13.80 -8.82 3.91
C THR A 60 15.16 -9.24 3.35
N ASN A 61 15.32 -9.12 2.03
CA ASN A 61 16.59 -9.31 1.34
C ASN A 61 17.42 -8.02 1.28
N SER A 62 16.81 -6.88 1.59
CA SER A 62 17.45 -5.56 1.67
C SER A 62 17.60 -5.12 3.13
N SER A 63 18.64 -4.33 3.40
CA SER A 63 18.89 -3.81 4.75
C SER A 63 17.84 -2.79 5.18
N LYS A 64 17.67 -2.61 6.49
CA LYS A 64 16.73 -1.66 7.08
C LYS A 64 16.98 -0.23 6.63
N GLU A 65 18.24 0.17 6.53
CA GLU A 65 18.66 1.52 6.11
C GLU A 65 18.39 1.78 4.62
N MET A 66 18.40 0.73 3.80
CA MET A 66 18.10 0.84 2.36
C MET A 66 16.62 0.69 2.04
N SER A 67 15.81 0.25 3.00
CA SER A 67 14.39 -0.12 2.79
C SER A 67 13.42 0.72 3.62
N CYS A 68 13.91 1.66 4.42
CA CYS A 68 13.06 2.58 5.16
C CYS A 68 12.43 3.62 4.22
N PHE A 69 11.40 4.30 4.72
CA PHE A 69 10.86 5.46 4.02
C PHE A 69 11.81 6.63 4.23
N SER A 70 11.92 7.50 3.22
CA SER A 70 12.92 8.58 3.20
C SER A 70 12.80 9.55 4.38
N ASP A 71 11.59 9.71 4.91
CA ASP A 71 11.24 10.61 6.02
C ASP A 71 10.90 9.87 7.32
N PHE A 72 11.10 8.55 7.35
CA PHE A 72 10.80 7.71 8.51
C PHE A 72 11.80 6.56 8.61
N PRO A 73 12.95 6.76 9.28
CA PRO A 73 13.91 5.68 9.48
C PRO A 73 13.32 4.55 10.33
N MET A 74 13.78 3.32 10.10
CA MET A 74 13.40 2.19 10.95
C MET A 74 14.01 2.35 12.37
N PRO A 75 13.34 1.84 13.43
CA PRO A 75 13.88 1.93 14.79
C PRO A 75 15.29 1.34 14.92
N GLU A 76 16.12 1.96 15.77
CA GLU A 76 17.53 1.55 15.94
C GLU A 76 17.66 0.09 16.41
N HIS A 77 16.77 -0.35 17.30
CA HIS A 77 16.75 -1.71 17.83
C HIS A 77 16.29 -2.78 16.83
N PHE A 78 15.83 -2.40 15.63
CA PHE A 78 15.48 -3.38 14.59
C PHE A 78 16.74 -3.99 13.98
N PRO A 79 16.73 -5.29 13.65
CA PRO A 79 17.84 -5.93 12.95
C PRO A 79 18.01 -5.37 11.54
N ASN A 80 19.20 -5.50 10.95
CA ASN A 80 19.47 -5.05 9.59
C ASN A 80 18.57 -5.73 8.55
N PHE A 81 18.22 -7.00 8.75
CA PHE A 81 17.27 -7.73 7.90
C PHE A 81 16.07 -8.15 8.76
N LEU A 82 14.87 -7.79 8.32
CA LEU A 82 13.67 -7.89 9.14
C LEU A 82 12.89 -9.14 8.77
N HIS A 83 12.47 -9.90 9.78
CA HIS A 83 11.40 -10.87 9.62
C HIS A 83 10.10 -10.15 9.20
N ASN A 84 9.22 -10.83 8.45
CA ASN A 84 7.97 -10.25 7.95
C ASN A 84 7.13 -9.54 9.04
N THR A 85 7.09 -10.07 10.26
CA THR A 85 6.36 -9.50 11.39
C THR A 85 6.93 -8.16 11.82
N ARG A 86 8.26 -8.00 11.82
CA ARG A 86 8.94 -6.73 12.14
C ARG A 86 8.76 -5.71 11.03
N PHE A 87 8.76 -6.16 9.77
CA PHE A 87 8.47 -5.25 8.66
C PHE A 87 7.02 -4.75 8.72
N LEU A 88 6.06 -5.62 9.03
CA LEU A 88 4.66 -5.21 9.25
C LEU A 88 4.53 -4.24 10.44
N GLU A 89 5.24 -4.47 11.53
CA GLU A 89 5.30 -3.58 12.68
C GLU A 89 5.76 -2.17 12.26
N TYR A 90 6.82 -2.09 11.46
CA TYR A 90 7.30 -0.82 10.89
C TYR A 90 6.23 -0.11 10.04
N LEU A 91 5.50 -0.83 9.19
CA LEU A 91 4.39 -0.25 8.42
C LEU A 91 3.27 0.28 9.32
N LYS A 92 2.96 -0.40 10.43
CA LYS A 92 2.00 0.08 11.43
C LYS A 92 2.48 1.32 12.17
N LEU A 93 3.78 1.39 12.49
CA LEU A 93 4.39 2.59 13.06
C LEU A 93 4.30 3.78 12.12
N TYR A 94 4.61 3.58 10.83
CA TYR A 94 4.48 4.61 9.80
C TYR A 94 3.03 5.10 9.66
N ALA A 95 2.08 4.18 9.53
CA ALA A 95 0.66 4.52 9.42
C ALA A 95 0.15 5.30 10.64
N LYS A 96 0.61 4.96 11.84
CA LYS A 96 0.29 5.69 13.07
C LYS A 96 0.95 7.07 13.12
N ARG A 97 2.23 7.17 12.76
CA ARG A 97 3.04 8.40 12.82
C ARG A 97 2.45 9.54 11.99
N PHE A 98 1.88 9.20 10.83
CA PHE A 98 1.29 10.14 9.89
C PHE A 98 -0.25 10.10 9.90
N ASP A 99 -0.86 9.39 10.86
CA ASP A 99 -2.31 9.28 11.05
C ASP A 99 -3.05 8.86 9.75
N LEU A 100 -2.51 7.86 9.06
CA LEU A 100 -2.98 7.43 7.73
C LEU A 100 -4.23 6.54 7.82
N LEU A 101 -4.44 5.86 8.94
CA LEU A 101 -5.50 4.85 9.09
C LEU A 101 -6.91 5.43 8.88
N LYS A 102 -7.14 6.71 9.22
CA LYS A 102 -8.44 7.37 9.03
C LYS A 102 -8.86 7.53 7.57
N TYR A 103 -7.92 7.42 6.64
CA TYR A 103 -8.18 7.49 5.20
C TYR A 103 -8.44 6.12 4.59
N ILE A 104 -8.31 5.03 5.35
CA ILE A 104 -8.41 3.66 4.85
C ILE A 104 -9.77 3.08 5.18
N ARG A 105 -10.47 2.59 4.17
CA ARG A 105 -11.71 1.84 4.28
C ARG A 105 -11.44 0.37 3.98
N PHE A 106 -11.53 -0.45 5.02
CA PHE A 106 -11.29 -1.90 4.95
C PHE A 106 -12.50 -2.67 4.43
N LYS A 107 -12.26 -3.91 3.98
CA LYS A 107 -13.27 -4.82 3.42
C LYS A 107 -14.03 -4.26 2.21
N ILE A 108 -13.37 -3.41 1.42
CA ILE A 108 -13.93 -2.87 0.17
C ILE A 108 -13.13 -3.42 -1.00
N ILE A 109 -13.82 -4.14 -1.90
CA ILE A 109 -13.27 -4.57 -3.18
C ILE A 109 -13.64 -3.52 -4.22
N PHE A 110 -12.64 -2.98 -4.90
CA PHE A 110 -12.85 -2.05 -5.99
C PHE A 110 -12.76 -2.82 -7.31
N LEU A 111 -13.87 -2.89 -8.04
CA LEU A 111 -13.91 -3.44 -9.40
C LEU A 111 -13.72 -2.28 -10.36
N VAL A 112 -12.58 -2.23 -11.04
CA VAL A 112 -12.34 -1.19 -12.06
C VAL A 112 -12.84 -1.72 -13.40
N ASP A 113 -14.05 -1.31 -13.80
CA ASP A 113 -14.47 -1.45 -15.19
C ASP A 113 -13.88 -0.27 -16.01
N GLN A 114 -13.12 -0.60 -17.05
CA GLN A 114 -12.55 0.30 -18.07
C GLN A 114 -11.47 1.31 -17.57
N LEU A 115 -10.21 0.85 -17.47
CA LEU A 115 -9.04 1.73 -17.36
C LEU A 115 -8.60 2.23 -18.75
N GLN A 116 -8.78 3.51 -19.03
CA GLN A 116 -8.16 4.16 -20.19
C GLN A 116 -6.73 4.63 -19.83
N LEU A 117 -5.76 4.22 -20.64
CA LEU A 117 -4.34 4.46 -20.42
C LEU A 117 -4.00 5.92 -20.74
N VAL A 118 -3.78 6.77 -19.74
CA VAL A 118 -3.43 8.19 -19.93
C VAL A 118 -2.04 8.49 -19.37
N ARG A 119 -1.02 8.21 -20.20
CA ARG A 119 0.43 8.49 -20.04
C ARG A 119 1.20 7.59 -19.05
N GLU A 120 2.47 7.37 -19.38
CA GLU A 120 3.33 6.27 -18.89
C GLU A 120 3.60 6.21 -17.38
N THR A 121 3.18 7.22 -16.61
CA THR A 121 3.46 7.36 -15.17
C THR A 121 2.23 7.44 -14.27
N CYS A 122 1.00 7.47 -14.79
CA CYS A 122 -0.20 7.55 -13.95
C CYS A 122 -1.43 6.94 -14.65
N PHE A 123 -2.06 5.92 -14.05
CA PHE A 123 -3.32 5.40 -14.56
C PHE A 123 -4.49 6.22 -14.03
N ARG A 124 -5.15 7.00 -14.89
CA ARG A 124 -6.40 7.69 -14.57
C ARG A 124 -7.58 6.73 -14.82
N ALA A 125 -8.23 6.26 -13.76
CA ALA A 125 -9.56 5.65 -13.87
C ALA A 125 -10.62 6.76 -13.77
N SER A 126 -11.59 6.76 -14.67
CA SER A 126 -12.65 7.77 -14.73
C SER A 126 -13.82 7.34 -13.84
N ILE A 127 -13.88 7.85 -12.61
CA ILE A 127 -15.17 8.18 -11.99
C ILE A 127 -15.20 9.70 -12.00
N GLU A 128 -16.29 10.31 -12.46
CA GLU A 128 -16.40 11.65 -13.09
C GLU A 128 -15.66 12.86 -12.44
N GLU A 129 -15.03 12.75 -11.27
CA GLU A 129 -14.20 13.79 -10.66
C GLU A 129 -12.96 13.29 -9.87
N GLU A 130 -12.62 12.00 -9.85
CA GLU A 130 -11.58 11.45 -8.97
C GLU A 130 -10.30 11.05 -9.70
N LEU A 131 -9.15 11.53 -9.19
CA LEU A 131 -7.84 11.08 -9.64
C LEU A 131 -7.54 9.75 -8.95
N CYS A 132 -7.52 8.66 -9.70
CA CYS A 132 -7.00 7.39 -9.19
C CYS A 132 -5.48 7.41 -9.30
N ILE A 133 -4.76 7.21 -8.19
CA ILE A 133 -3.32 6.91 -8.26
C ILE A 133 -3.17 5.40 -8.21
N ASN A 134 -3.25 4.78 -9.39
CA ASN A 134 -2.58 3.51 -9.62
C ASN A 134 -1.15 3.87 -10.04
N SER A 135 -0.25 4.02 -9.07
CA SER A 135 1.15 3.75 -9.39
C SER A 135 1.17 2.32 -9.95
N LYS A 136 1.95 2.05 -11.00
CA LYS A 136 2.01 0.76 -11.72
C LYS A 136 2.27 -0.50 -10.85
N ALA A 137 2.20 -0.46 -9.52
CA ALA A 137 2.70 -1.49 -8.62
C ALA A 137 2.00 -1.62 -7.24
N CYS A 138 0.74 -1.19 -7.03
CA CYS A 138 0.06 -1.44 -5.74
C CYS A 138 -0.52 -2.85 -5.58
N VAL A 139 -0.84 -3.51 -6.69
CA VAL A 139 -0.90 -4.97 -6.75
C VAL A 139 0.54 -5.41 -6.95
N SER A 140 1.18 -5.99 -5.92
CA SER A 140 2.53 -6.56 -6.10
C SER A 140 2.48 -7.47 -7.32
N HIS A 141 3.46 -7.37 -8.24
CA HIS A 141 3.58 -8.23 -9.43
C HIS A 141 3.61 -9.74 -9.10
N GLN A 142 3.66 -10.09 -7.81
CA GLN A 142 3.53 -11.44 -7.27
C GLN A 142 2.07 -11.92 -7.07
N GLN A 143 1.06 -11.14 -7.48
CA GLN A 143 -0.33 -11.58 -7.56
C GLN A 143 -0.60 -12.04 -8.99
N LYS A 144 -0.82 -13.35 -9.21
CA LYS A 144 -1.37 -13.82 -10.47
C LYS A 144 -2.82 -13.32 -10.57
N LEU A 145 -3.10 -12.47 -11.56
CA LEU A 145 -4.44 -12.33 -12.11
C LEU A 145 -4.77 -13.66 -12.77
N VAL A 146 -5.65 -14.43 -12.14
CA VAL A 146 -6.27 -15.58 -12.81
C VAL A 146 -7.34 -15.00 -13.72
N GLN A 147 -7.20 -15.22 -15.02
CA GLN A 147 -8.20 -14.92 -16.04
C GLN A 147 -9.45 -15.76 -15.84
#